data_AF-B4MPJ4-F1
#
_entry.id   AF-B4MPJ4-F1
#
_cell.length_a   1.000
_cell.length_b   1.000
_cell.length_c   1.000
_cell.angle_alpha   90.00
_cell.angle_beta   90.00
_cell.angle_gamma   90.00
#
_symmetry.space_group_name_H-M   'P 1'
#
loop_
_entity.id
_entity.type
_entity.pdbx_description
1 polymer ?
#
loop_
_entity_poly.entity_id
_entity_poly.type
_entity_poly.pdbx_seq_one_letter_code
_entity_poly.pdbx_strand_id
1 'polypeptide(L)'
;MKHYLLILSLIVNCLLISKVQSKKYLRCELTRDLVEKYNFDKTFLSNWICLVEHESALDTSKITTKENNSKNYGLFQINSKDYCAEGRKGGRCNKRCEDFSNDDIGDDVACARMIQEQEGFKYWKGWDRFCRNPQNLPNLRISCNLRSLSPIRSARNFLTG
;
A
#
# COMPACT_ATOMS: atom_id res chain seq x y z
N MET A 1 40.64 9.59 -20.80
CA MET A 1 40.24 8.45 -19.95
C MET A 1 39.40 8.87 -18.73
N LYS A 2 39.85 9.78 -17.86
CA LYS A 2 39.09 10.23 -16.66
C LYS A 2 37.69 10.81 -16.96
N HIS A 3 37.54 11.63 -18.01
CA HIS A 3 36.23 12.18 -18.40
C HIS A 3 35.24 11.11 -18.87
N TYR A 4 35.73 10.05 -19.52
CA TYR A 4 34.90 8.94 -19.98
C TYR A 4 34.38 8.11 -18.79
N LEU A 5 35.22 7.90 -17.77
CA LEU A 5 34.83 7.24 -16.52
C LEU A 5 33.81 8.05 -15.71
N LEU A 6 33.95 9.39 -15.68
CA LEU A 6 32.98 10.27 -15.03
C LEU A 6 31.62 10.28 -15.75
N ILE A 7 31.63 10.33 -17.08
CA ILE A 7 30.40 10.26 -17.89
C ILE A 7 29.73 8.89 -17.73
N LEU A 8 30.50 7.80 -17.76
CA LEU A 8 29.99 6.45 -17.53
C LEU A 8 29.38 6.31 -16.12
N SER A 9 30.04 6.84 -15.10
CA SER A 9 29.53 6.90 -13.73
C SER A 9 28.24 7.72 -13.62
N LEU A 10 28.12 8.85 -14.32
CA LEU A 10 26.91 9.67 -14.33
C LEU A 10 25.74 8.95 -15.01
N ILE A 11 26.00 8.27 -16.13
CA ILE A 11 24.98 7.49 -16.86
C ILE A 11 24.51 6.29 -16.04
N VAL A 12 25.41 5.56 -15.38
CA VAL A 12 25.05 4.44 -14.49
C VAL A 12 24.21 4.95 -13.31
N ASN A 13 24.57 6.07 -12.69
CA ASN A 13 23.75 6.65 -11.61
C ASN A 13 22.39 7.17 -12.11
N CYS A 14 22.30 7.69 -13.34
CA CYS A 14 21.05 8.14 -13.94
C CYS A 14 20.11 6.96 -14.26
N LEU A 15 20.65 5.80 -14.62
CA LEU A 15 19.91 4.56 -14.84
C LEU A 15 19.46 3.88 -13.52
N LEU A 16 20.09 4.21 -12.39
CA LEU A 16 19.71 3.75 -11.05
C LEU A 16 18.66 4.64 -10.37
N ILE A 17 18.23 5.74 -11.03
CA ILE A 17 17.08 6.50 -10.57
C ILE A 17 15.86 5.62 -10.81
N SER A 18 15.42 4.93 -9.75
CA SER A 18 14.15 4.21 -9.72
C SER A 18 13.10 5.14 -10.33
N LYS A 19 12.45 4.69 -11.40
CA LYS A 19 11.29 5.40 -11.94
C LYS A 19 10.27 5.48 -10.81
N VAL A 20 10.18 6.62 -10.14
CA VAL A 20 9.05 6.95 -9.26
C VAL A 20 7.91 7.27 -10.21
N GLN A 21 7.38 6.22 -10.81
CA GLN A 21 6.06 6.27 -11.38
C GLN A 21 5.11 6.27 -10.19
N SER A 22 4.13 7.17 -10.21
CA SER A 22 3.07 7.21 -9.19
C SER A 22 1.94 6.34 -9.72
N LYS A 23 1.71 5.18 -9.11
CA LYS A 23 0.56 4.35 -9.43
C LYS A 23 -0.68 4.85 -8.71
N LYS A 24 -1.72 5.13 -9.50
CA LYS A 24 -3.07 5.33 -8.99
C LYS A 24 -3.96 4.17 -9.41
N TYR A 25 -4.43 3.40 -8.43
CA TYR A 25 -5.29 2.25 -8.70
C TYR A 25 -6.69 2.67 -9.14
N LEU A 26 -7.32 1.83 -9.95
CA LEU A 26 -8.79 1.79 -10.03
C LEU A 26 -9.35 0.91 -8.90
N ARG A 27 -10.57 1.22 -8.42
CA ARG A 27 -11.25 0.47 -7.34
C ARG A 27 -11.19 -1.05 -7.53
N CYS A 28 -11.64 -1.53 -8.69
CA CYS A 28 -11.70 -2.97 -8.97
C CYS A 28 -10.34 -3.59 -9.33
N GLU A 29 -9.40 -2.79 -9.84
CA GLU A 29 -8.01 -3.22 -10.01
C GLU A 29 -7.39 -3.54 -8.65
N LEU A 30 -7.49 -2.62 -7.70
CA LEU A 30 -6.98 -2.84 -6.34
C LEU A 30 -7.73 -3.98 -5.63
N THR A 31 -9.06 -4.03 -5.75
CA THR A 31 -9.88 -5.11 -5.17
C THR A 31 -9.36 -6.49 -5.61
N ARG A 32 -9.04 -6.63 -6.90
CA ARG A 32 -8.47 -7.86 -7.45
C ARG A 32 -7.07 -8.13 -6.92
N ASP A 33 -6.18 -7.14 -6.93
CA ASP A 33 -4.81 -7.32 -6.42
C ASP A 33 -4.80 -7.74 -4.94
N LEU A 34 -5.63 -7.10 -4.10
CA LEU A 34 -5.77 -7.46 -2.68
C LEU A 34 -6.24 -8.91 -2.50
N VAL A 35 -7.17 -9.41 -3.31
CA VAL A 35 -7.65 -10.80 -3.20
C VAL A 35 -6.65 -11.79 -3.80
N GLU A 36 -6.23 -11.55 -5.04
CA GLU A 36 -5.51 -12.52 -5.85
C GLU A 36 -4.03 -12.61 -5.48
N LYS A 37 -3.37 -11.47 -5.24
CA LYS A 37 -1.94 -11.40 -4.96
C LYS A 37 -1.65 -11.42 -3.46
N TYR A 38 -2.43 -10.68 -2.69
CA TYR A 38 -2.17 -10.46 -1.27
C TYR A 38 -3.04 -11.32 -0.35
N ASN A 39 -4.03 -12.05 -0.87
CA ASN A 39 -4.88 -12.97 -0.11
C ASN A 39 -5.67 -12.29 1.02
N PHE A 40 -6.27 -11.13 0.75
CA PHE A 40 -7.18 -10.48 1.71
C PHE A 40 -8.47 -11.28 1.88
N ASP A 41 -8.96 -11.34 3.12
CA ASP A 41 -10.29 -11.85 3.41
C ASP A 41 -11.35 -10.93 2.78
N LYS A 42 -12.22 -11.53 1.97
CA LYS A 42 -13.34 -10.85 1.31
C LYS A 42 -14.32 -10.21 2.30
N THR A 43 -14.38 -10.70 3.54
CA THR A 43 -15.26 -10.20 4.61
C THR A 43 -15.02 -8.72 4.91
N PHE A 44 -13.75 -8.31 4.95
CA PHE A 44 -13.37 -6.92 5.27
C PHE A 44 -12.98 -6.10 4.05
N LEU A 45 -13.06 -6.66 2.85
CA LEU A 45 -12.51 -6.01 1.65
C LEU A 45 -13.19 -4.68 1.31
N SER A 46 -14.52 -4.56 1.54
CA SER A 46 -15.20 -3.28 1.37
C SER A 46 -14.70 -2.21 2.34
N ASN A 47 -14.30 -2.59 3.56
CA ASN A 47 -13.67 -1.66 4.50
C ASN A 47 -12.28 -1.22 4.01
N TRP A 48 -11.47 -2.16 3.55
CA TRP A 48 -10.15 -1.87 2.99
C TRP A 48 -10.21 -0.93 1.79
N ILE A 49 -11.13 -1.17 0.85
CA ILE A 49 -11.31 -0.30 -0.32
C ILE A 49 -11.83 1.08 0.09
N CYS A 50 -12.80 1.16 1.00
CA CYS A 50 -13.28 2.45 1.48
C CYS A 50 -12.17 3.25 2.19
N LEU A 51 -11.34 2.57 3.01
CA LEU A 51 -10.19 3.18 3.69
C LEU A 51 -9.27 3.86 2.69
N VAL A 52 -8.74 3.13 1.70
CA VAL A 52 -7.75 3.67 0.76
C VAL A 52 -8.34 4.76 -0.14
N GLU A 53 -9.64 4.71 -0.44
CA GLU A 53 -10.32 5.78 -1.18
C GLU A 53 -10.39 7.09 -0.40
N HIS A 54 -10.62 7.01 0.91
CA HIS A 54 -10.77 8.19 1.77
C HIS A 54 -9.46 8.65 2.43
N GLU A 55 -8.43 7.81 2.46
CA GLU A 55 -7.11 8.15 2.99
C GLU A 55 -6.17 8.66 1.89
N SER A 56 -6.09 7.95 0.76
CA SER A 56 -5.11 8.24 -0.29
C SER A 56 -5.71 8.54 -1.66
N ALA A 57 -7.02 8.38 -1.83
CA ALA A 57 -7.68 8.41 -3.13
C ALA A 57 -7.06 7.40 -4.12
N LEU A 58 -6.68 6.21 -3.62
CA LEU A 58 -6.10 5.11 -4.38
C LEU A 58 -4.69 5.38 -4.96
N ASP A 59 -4.00 6.41 -4.47
CA ASP A 59 -2.67 6.81 -4.93
C ASP A 59 -1.57 6.21 -4.03
N THR A 60 -0.70 5.36 -4.61
CA THR A 60 0.39 4.70 -3.88
C THR A 60 1.50 5.64 -3.46
N SER A 61 1.59 6.82 -4.06
CA SER A 61 2.62 7.82 -3.77
C SER A 61 2.14 8.91 -2.79
N LYS A 62 0.90 8.81 -2.28
CA LYS A 62 0.30 9.86 -1.46
C LYS A 62 1.10 10.08 -0.16
N ILE A 63 1.55 11.30 0.06
CA ILE A 63 2.15 11.74 1.32
C ILE A 63 1.31 12.87 1.92
N THR A 64 0.95 12.74 3.20
CA THR A 64 0.19 13.77 3.93
C THR A 64 0.92 14.15 5.21
N THR A 65 1.24 15.43 5.36
CA THR A 65 1.84 15.98 6.59
C THR A 65 0.75 16.22 7.63
N LYS A 66 1.01 15.83 8.88
CA LYS A 66 0.15 16.06 10.05
C LYS A 66 0.60 17.30 10.82
N GLU A 67 -0.27 17.82 11.67
CA GLU A 67 -0.01 18.99 12.53
C GLU A 67 1.20 18.79 13.46
N ASN A 68 1.46 17.56 13.89
CA ASN A 68 2.61 17.21 14.73
C ASN A 68 3.91 16.97 13.93
N ASN A 69 3.97 17.39 12.67
CA ASN A 69 5.06 17.17 11.71
C ASN A 69 5.36 15.72 11.33
N SER A 70 4.64 14.73 11.88
CA SER A 70 4.67 13.37 11.33
C SER A 70 4.02 13.36 9.95
N LYS A 71 4.33 12.35 9.13
CA LYS A 71 3.79 12.19 7.78
C LYS A 71 3.14 10.82 7.65
N ASN A 72 2.08 10.77 6.88
CA ASN A 72 1.43 9.54 6.43
C ASN A 72 1.92 9.20 5.03
N TYR A 73 2.23 7.93 4.78
CA TYR A 73 2.77 7.46 3.52
C TYR A 73 1.86 6.44 2.85
N GLY A 74 1.78 6.54 1.55
CA GLY A 74 1.34 5.44 0.72
C GLY A 74 -0.16 5.27 0.61
N LEU A 75 -0.50 4.15 0.00
CA LEU A 75 -1.88 3.76 -0.28
C LEU A 75 -2.73 3.70 1.00
N PHE A 76 -2.15 3.22 2.11
CA PHE A 76 -2.81 3.08 3.40
C PHE A 76 -2.48 4.20 4.40
N GLN A 77 -1.78 5.26 3.99
CA GLN A 77 -1.45 6.41 4.85
C GLN A 77 -0.80 6.02 6.19
N ILE A 78 0.22 5.16 6.14
CA ILE A 78 0.96 4.66 7.30
C ILE A 78 1.79 5.78 7.93
N ASN A 79 1.65 6.02 9.24
CA ASN A 79 2.23 7.18 9.91
C ASN A 79 3.69 6.97 10.38
N SER A 80 4.57 7.94 10.12
CA SER A 80 5.99 7.93 10.49
C SER A 80 6.29 8.10 11.98
N LYS A 81 5.31 8.45 12.79
CA LYS A 81 5.49 8.54 14.25
C LYS A 81 5.71 7.16 14.87
N ASP A 82 4.93 6.18 14.43
CA ASP A 82 4.84 4.88 15.11
C ASP A 82 5.30 3.71 14.22
N TYR A 83 5.06 3.77 12.91
CA TYR A 83 5.12 2.56 12.07
C TYR A 83 6.34 2.48 11.13
N CYS A 84 6.93 3.60 10.73
CA CYS A 84 8.14 3.66 9.91
C CYS A 84 9.09 4.76 10.36
N ALA A 85 10.29 4.83 9.78
CA ALA A 85 11.21 5.96 9.94
C ALA A 85 11.62 6.55 8.58
N GLU A 86 11.74 7.88 8.49
CA GLU A 86 12.23 8.55 7.27
C GLU A 86 13.74 8.33 7.10
N GLY A 87 14.18 8.04 5.86
CA GLY A 87 15.60 7.88 5.50
C GLY A 87 16.31 6.63 6.03
N ARG A 88 15.69 5.86 6.94
CA ARG A 88 16.25 4.63 7.53
C ARG A 88 15.14 3.67 7.94
N LYS A 89 15.48 2.38 8.12
CA LYS A 89 14.51 1.42 8.67
C LYS A 89 14.22 1.74 10.14
N GLY A 90 12.96 1.60 10.54
CA GLY A 90 12.52 1.82 11.90
C GLY A 90 11.01 1.70 12.06
N GLY A 91 10.51 2.12 13.22
CA GLY A 91 9.10 1.99 13.59
C GLY A 91 8.65 0.54 13.77
N ARG A 92 7.38 0.33 14.10
CA ARG A 92 6.81 -1.00 14.36
C ARG A 92 6.82 -1.92 13.14
N CYS A 93 6.79 -1.38 11.92
CA CYS A 93 6.88 -2.18 10.70
C CYS A 93 8.34 -2.43 10.25
N ASN A 94 9.34 -1.85 10.94
CA ASN A 94 10.76 -1.97 10.62
C ASN A 94 11.08 -1.66 9.14
N LYS A 95 10.50 -0.56 8.64
CA LYS A 95 10.58 -0.13 7.23
C LYS A 95 11.01 1.33 7.14
N ARG A 96 11.55 1.71 5.97
CA ARG A 96 11.68 3.12 5.65
C ARG A 96 10.31 3.64 5.25
N CYS A 97 9.97 4.87 5.63
CA CYS A 97 8.69 5.43 5.22
C CYS A 97 8.56 5.58 3.69
N GLU A 98 9.68 5.80 3.00
CA GLU A 98 9.71 5.87 1.53
C GLU A 98 9.36 4.54 0.86
N ASP A 99 9.57 3.41 1.55
CA ASP A 99 9.22 2.08 1.05
C ASP A 99 7.68 1.96 0.88
N PHE A 100 6.88 2.72 1.64
CA PHE A 100 5.42 2.74 1.51
C PHE A 100 4.89 3.71 0.45
N SER A 101 5.75 4.48 -0.22
CA SER A 101 5.31 5.48 -1.22
C SER A 101 5.75 5.15 -2.65
N ASN A 102 5.91 3.86 -2.95
CA ASN A 102 6.27 3.35 -4.27
C ASN A 102 5.12 2.50 -4.86
N ASP A 103 5.32 1.92 -6.05
CA ASP A 103 4.26 1.19 -6.77
C ASP A 103 4.01 -0.24 -6.26
N ASP A 104 5.00 -0.86 -5.60
CA ASP A 104 4.87 -2.16 -4.95
C ASP A 104 4.28 -1.99 -3.55
N ILE A 105 3.02 -2.38 -3.39
CA ILE A 105 2.29 -2.25 -2.12
C ILE A 105 2.46 -3.46 -1.19
N GLY A 106 3.43 -4.34 -1.45
CA GLY A 106 3.61 -5.58 -0.68
C GLY A 106 3.93 -5.34 0.79
N ASP A 107 4.80 -4.39 1.10
CA ASP A 107 5.11 -4.02 2.48
C ASP A 107 4.10 -3.07 3.10
N ASP A 108 3.48 -2.20 2.30
CA ASP A 108 2.28 -1.46 2.71
C ASP A 108 1.19 -2.40 3.26
N VAL A 109 0.85 -3.44 2.49
CA VAL A 109 -0.17 -4.43 2.85
C VAL A 109 0.19 -5.15 4.15
N ALA A 110 1.45 -5.56 4.31
CA ALA A 110 1.89 -6.25 5.50
C ALA A 110 1.78 -5.35 6.75
N CYS A 111 2.22 -4.10 6.64
CA CYS A 111 2.15 -3.14 7.72
C CYS A 111 0.70 -2.74 8.05
N ALA A 112 -0.14 -2.49 7.03
CA ALA A 112 -1.54 -2.13 7.21
C ALA A 112 -2.35 -3.22 7.90
N ARG A 113 -2.13 -4.51 7.57
CA ARG A 113 -2.75 -5.64 8.28
C ARG A 113 -2.40 -5.66 9.75
N MET A 114 -1.11 -5.52 10.07
CA MET A 114 -0.66 -5.47 11.46
C MET A 114 -1.35 -4.32 12.22
N ILE A 115 -1.46 -3.14 11.60
CA ILE A 115 -2.18 -1.99 12.20
C ILE A 115 -3.65 -2.34 12.42
N GLN A 116 -4.33 -2.92 11.43
CA GLN A 116 -5.75 -3.25 11.52
C GLN A 116 -6.02 -4.33 12.57
N GLU A 117 -5.13 -5.31 12.73
CA GLU A 117 -5.21 -6.32 13.78
C GLU A 117 -5.05 -5.72 15.18
N GLN A 118 -4.17 -4.74 15.35
CA GLN A 118 -3.85 -4.13 16.65
C GLN A 118 -4.82 -3.02 17.06
N GLU A 119 -5.18 -2.13 16.11
CA GLU A 119 -5.90 -0.88 16.38
C GLU A 119 -7.32 -0.89 15.80
N GLY A 120 -7.61 -1.80 14.87
CA GLY A 120 -8.84 -1.78 14.07
C GLY A 120 -8.85 -0.67 13.01
N PHE A 121 -9.89 -0.67 12.17
CA PHE A 121 -10.03 0.32 11.09
C PHE A 121 -10.19 1.77 11.59
N LYS A 122 -10.63 1.97 12.84
CA LYS A 122 -10.79 3.30 13.48
C LYS A 122 -9.47 4.08 13.60
N TYR A 123 -8.32 3.42 13.44
CA TYR A 123 -7.01 4.08 13.41
C TYR A 123 -6.93 5.14 12.30
N TRP A 124 -7.51 4.83 11.13
CA TRP A 124 -7.53 5.70 9.97
C TRP A 124 -8.68 6.71 10.06
N LYS A 125 -8.38 8.00 10.24
CA LYS A 125 -9.39 9.04 10.44
C LYS A 125 -10.34 9.21 9.24
N GLY A 126 -9.85 9.01 8.02
CA GLY A 126 -10.63 9.01 6.80
C GLY A 126 -11.61 7.84 6.78
N TRP A 127 -11.14 6.62 7.07
CA TRP A 127 -12.05 5.49 7.25
C TRP A 127 -13.06 5.75 8.38
N ASP A 128 -12.60 6.27 9.51
CA ASP A 128 -13.45 6.47 10.68
C ASP A 128 -14.61 7.44 10.40
N ARG A 129 -14.33 8.48 9.64
CA ARG A 129 -15.29 9.50 9.25
C ARG A 129 -16.26 9.01 8.18
N PHE A 130 -15.80 8.27 7.18
CA PHE A 130 -16.57 8.00 5.97
C PHE A 130 -17.08 6.56 5.86
N CYS A 131 -16.38 5.59 6.46
CA CYS A 131 -16.57 4.16 6.22
C CYS A 131 -17.13 3.40 7.42
N ARG A 132 -17.06 3.98 8.64
CA ARG A 132 -17.55 3.33 9.87
C ARG A 132 -19.00 2.88 9.75
N ASN A 133 -19.85 3.65 9.06
CA ASN A 133 -21.21 3.22 8.74
C ASN A 133 -21.17 2.20 7.58
N PRO A 134 -21.62 0.94 7.79
CA PRO A 134 -21.64 -0.08 6.73
C PRO A 134 -22.42 0.31 5.47
N GLN A 135 -23.40 1.21 5.55
CA GLN A 135 -24.14 1.70 4.37
C GLN A 135 -23.27 2.53 3.41
N ASN A 136 -22.15 3.08 3.88
CA ASN A 136 -21.23 3.85 3.05
C ASN A 136 -20.19 2.96 2.34
N LEU A 137 -20.12 1.68 2.70
CA LEU A 137 -19.13 0.78 2.13
C LEU A 137 -19.48 0.42 0.67
N PRO A 138 -18.48 0.34 -0.22
CA PRO A 138 -18.72 -0.04 -1.60
C PRO A 138 -19.23 -1.48 -1.70
N ASN A 139 -20.26 -1.71 -2.50
CA ASN A 139 -20.77 -3.05 -2.80
C ASN A 139 -19.90 -3.74 -3.88
N LEU A 140 -18.73 -4.24 -3.45
CA LEU A 140 -17.74 -4.88 -4.32
C LEU A 140 -18.24 -6.18 -4.97
N ARG A 141 -19.26 -6.82 -4.40
CA ARG A 141 -19.90 -8.00 -5.01
C ARG A 141 -20.55 -7.63 -6.33
N ILE A 142 -21.17 -6.46 -6.41
CA ILE A 142 -21.82 -5.96 -7.63
C ILE A 142 -20.80 -5.21 -8.50
N SER A 143 -20.09 -4.22 -7.93
CA SER A 143 -19.26 -3.31 -8.73
C SER A 143 -17.99 -3.95 -9.30
N CYS A 144 -17.41 -4.93 -8.61
CA CYS A 144 -16.14 -5.55 -8.98
C CYS A 144 -16.23 -7.07 -9.17
N ASN A 145 -17.45 -7.63 -9.18
CA ASN A 145 -17.68 -9.07 -9.23
C ASN A 145 -16.84 -9.86 -8.19
N LEU A 146 -16.76 -9.37 -6.95
CA LEU A 146 -15.87 -9.93 -5.92
C LEU A 146 -16.03 -11.46 -5.70
N ARG A 147 -17.19 -12.03 -6.03
CA ARG A 147 -17.42 -13.47 -5.91
C ARG A 147 -16.50 -14.29 -6.82
N SER A 148 -16.19 -13.81 -8.02
CA SER A 148 -15.37 -14.54 -8.99
C SER A 148 -13.88 -14.51 -8.68
N LEU A 149 -13.41 -13.57 -7.84
CA LEU A 149 -12.00 -13.43 -7.52
C LEU A 149 -11.54 -14.56 -6.60
N SER A 150 -10.33 -15.08 -6.76
CA SER A 150 -9.78 -16.09 -5.85
C SER A 150 -8.28 -15.92 -5.71
N PRO A 151 -7.69 -16.23 -4.53
CA PRO A 151 -6.24 -16.15 -4.36
C PRO A 151 -5.52 -16.96 -5.43
N ILE A 152 -4.51 -16.37 -6.06
CA ILE A 152 -3.67 -17.09 -7.00
C ILE A 152 -2.89 -18.12 -6.19
N ARG A 153 -3.22 -19.41 -6.38
CA ARG A 153 -2.42 -20.50 -5.83
C ARG A 153 -1.04 -20.42 -6.47
N SER A 154 -0.02 -20.01 -5.71
CA SER A 154 1.36 -20.14 -6.17
C SER A 154 1.64 -21.61 -6.42
N ALA A 155 2.01 -21.97 -7.64
CA ALA A 155 2.39 -23.33 -8.03
C ALA A 155 3.76 -23.73 -7.45
N ARG A 156 3.94 -23.61 -6.13
CA ARG A 156 5.20 -23.94 -5.42
C ARG A 156 5.19 -25.26 -4.66
N ASN A 157 4.08 -26.02 -4.67
CA ASN A 157 3.98 -27.28 -3.92
C ASN A 157 3.68 -28.51 -4.78
N PHE A 158 4.06 -28.54 -6.06
CA PHE A 158 3.83 -29.72 -6.94
C PHE A 158 5.11 -30.51 -7.30
N LEU A 159 6.27 -30.22 -6.68
CA LEU A 159 7.54 -30.90 -6.98
C LEU A 159 8.32 -31.39 -5.74
N THR A 160 7.63 -31.78 -4.67
CA THR A 160 8.24 -32.61 -3.62
C THR A 160 7.29 -33.74 -3.25
N GLY A 161 7.39 -34.83 -3.99
CA GLY A 161 6.80 -36.14 -3.75
C GLY A 161 7.76 -37.19 -4.26
#